data_AF-A0A645F051-F1
#
_entry.id   AF-A0A645F051-F1
#
_cell.length_a   1.000
_cell.length_b   1.000
_cell.length_c   1.000
_cell.angle_alpha   90.00
_cell.angle_beta   90.00
_cell.angle_gamma   90.00
#
_symmetry.space_group_name_H-M   'P 1'
#
loop_
_entity.id
_entity.type
_entity.pdbx_description
1 polymer ?
#
loop_
_entity_poly.entity_id
_entity_poly.type
_entity_poly.pdbx_seq_one_letter_code
_entity_poly.pdbx_strand_id
1 'polypeptide(L)'
;MSTLEHIDGVGKVRVMMYFESGEEQVPAFNTDESKSSTEEKDPSGGTRKITQDGGGNTVVMTNDGSNQQPFILKKYNPKITGICIVAEGASDKITELRVRQAVTILFGLPENKVQVYPMKK
;
A
#
# COMPACT_ATOMS: atom_id res chain seq x y z
N MET A 1 1.56 -4.72 -19.77
CA MET A 1 2.99 -4.36 -19.61
C MET A 1 3.71 -4.49 -20.96
N SER A 2 3.19 -3.82 -22.00
CA SER A 2 3.66 -3.94 -23.39
C SER A 2 5.03 -3.31 -23.61
N THR A 3 5.46 -2.42 -22.71
CA THR A 3 6.76 -1.74 -22.80
C THR A 3 7.94 -2.71 -22.75
N LEU A 4 7.83 -3.83 -22.03
CA LEU A 4 8.92 -4.82 -21.94
C LEU A 4 9.20 -5.50 -23.29
N GLU A 5 8.18 -5.66 -24.13
CA GLU A 5 8.30 -6.29 -25.46
C GLU A 5 9.10 -5.43 -26.45
N HIS A 6 9.25 -4.15 -26.16
CA HIS A 6 10.01 -3.19 -26.98
C HIS A 6 11.49 -3.10 -26.57
N ILE A 7 11.89 -3.82 -25.53
CA ILE A 7 13.30 -3.92 -25.15
C ILE A 7 13.97 -4.86 -26.16
N ASP A 8 15.11 -4.40 -26.69
CA ASP A 8 15.89 -5.18 -27.65
C ASP A 8 16.22 -6.57 -27.10
N GLY A 9 15.96 -7.59 -27.93
CA GLY A 9 16.16 -9.00 -27.59
C GLY A 9 15.05 -9.66 -26.76
N VAL A 10 14.04 -8.95 -26.22
CA VAL A 10 13.02 -9.55 -25.31
C VAL A 10 11.92 -10.32 -26.05
N GLY A 11 11.41 -9.81 -27.18
CA GLY A 11 10.29 -10.43 -27.89
C GLY A 11 8.98 -10.39 -27.10
N LYS A 12 8.11 -11.40 -27.27
CA LYS A 12 6.82 -11.45 -26.58
C LYS A 12 6.97 -11.70 -25.08
N VAL A 13 6.09 -11.09 -24.30
CA VAL A 13 6.11 -11.20 -22.85
C VAL A 13 4.73 -11.54 -22.27
N ARG A 14 4.71 -12.44 -21.30
CA ARG A 14 3.56 -12.66 -20.40
C ARG A 14 3.95 -12.29 -18.99
N VAL A 15 3.09 -11.55 -18.32
CA VAL A 15 3.34 -11.10 -16.93
C VAL A 15 2.17 -11.51 -16.06
N MET A 16 2.48 -12.08 -14.92
CA MET A 16 1.54 -12.34 -13.84
C MET A 16 2.01 -11.60 -12.59
N MET A 17 1.09 -10.89 -11.95
CA MET A 17 1.35 -10.13 -10.73
C MET A 17 0.45 -10.64 -9.61
N TYR A 18 0.97 -10.66 -8.40
CA TYR A 18 0.21 -10.97 -7.20
C TYR A 18 0.23 -9.79 -6.24
N PHE A 19 -0.92 -9.54 -5.62
CA PHE A 19 -1.15 -8.41 -4.73
C PHE A 19 -1.39 -8.91 -3.31
N GLU A 20 -0.94 -8.15 -2.31
CA GLU A 20 -1.09 -8.48 -0.89
C GLU A 20 -2.56 -8.41 -0.44
N SER A 21 -3.25 -7.38 -0.90
CA SER A 21 -4.61 -7.03 -0.51
C SER A 21 -5.36 -6.40 -1.69
N GLY A 22 -6.63 -6.07 -1.48
CA GLY A 22 -7.43 -5.26 -2.40
C GLY A 22 -7.14 -3.77 -2.25
N GLU A 23 -7.92 -2.93 -2.93
CA GLU A 23 -7.89 -1.48 -2.71
C GLU A 23 -8.26 -1.16 -1.26
N GLU A 24 -7.43 -0.36 -0.59
CA GLU A 24 -7.70 0.12 0.75
C GLU A 24 -8.19 1.57 0.69
N GLN A 25 -9.27 1.86 1.43
CA GLN A 25 -9.89 3.18 1.47
C GLN A 25 -9.81 3.73 2.89
N VAL A 26 -9.38 4.99 3.00
CA VAL A 26 -9.30 5.70 4.29
C VAL A 26 -10.49 6.64 4.41
N PRO A 27 -11.49 6.33 5.26
CA PRO A 27 -12.60 7.22 5.51
C PRO A 27 -12.18 8.40 6.41
N ALA A 28 -12.89 9.51 6.29
CA ALA A 28 -12.77 10.64 7.21
C ALA A 28 -13.43 10.30 8.54
N PHE A 29 -12.77 10.70 9.63
CA PHE A 29 -13.30 10.60 10.98
C PHE A 29 -13.43 12.00 11.58
N ASN A 30 -14.51 12.21 12.34
CA ASN A 30 -14.60 13.30 13.29
C ASN A 30 -14.12 12.78 14.65
N THR A 31 -13.09 13.39 15.21
CA THR A 31 -12.48 13.00 16.48
C THR A 31 -12.85 14.02 17.54
N ASP A 32 -13.56 13.58 18.56
CA ASP A 32 -13.80 14.37 19.77
C ASP A 32 -12.72 14.01 20.79
N GLU A 33 -11.68 14.85 20.89
CA GLU A 33 -10.68 14.73 21.95
C GLU A 33 -11.14 15.50 23.20
N SER A 34 -11.45 14.80 24.29
CA SER A 34 -11.62 15.41 25.60
C SER A 34 -10.45 15.01 26.50
N LYS A 35 -9.59 15.99 26.80
CA LYS A 35 -8.47 15.84 27.76
C LYS A 35 -8.79 16.67 28.99
N SER A 36 -9.07 16.02 30.12
CA SER A 36 -9.16 16.70 31.42
C SER A 36 -7.95 16.32 32.28
N SER A 37 -7.27 17.36 32.80
CA SER A 37 -6.18 17.20 33.76
C SER A 37 -6.53 17.98 35.01
N THR A 38 -6.63 17.26 36.13
CA THR A 38 -6.88 17.85 37.45
C THR A 38 -5.63 17.68 38.31
N GLU A 39 -5.11 18.78 38.83
CA GLU A 39 -3.99 18.81 39.78
C GLU A 39 -4.53 19.31 41.13
N GLU A 40 -4.59 18.42 42.12
CA GLU A 40 -4.94 18.76 43.51
C GLU A 40 -3.64 18.85 44.34
N LYS A 41 -3.51 19.95 45.09
CA LYS A 41 -2.37 20.20 45.98
C LYS A 41 -2.87 20.30 47.42
N ASP A 42 -2.52 19.31 48.24
CA ASP A 42 -2.88 19.31 49.66
C ASP A 42 -1.98 20.28 50.45
N PRO A 43 -2.49 20.94 51.52
CA PRO A 43 -1.69 21.79 52.39
C PRO A 43 -0.49 21.09 53.08
N SER A 44 -0.52 19.76 53.15
CA SER A 44 0.52 18.91 53.75
C SER A 44 1.55 18.37 52.75
N GLY A 45 1.56 18.84 51.49
CA GLY A 45 2.62 18.54 50.52
C GLY A 45 2.37 17.35 49.58
N GLY A 46 1.17 16.76 49.60
CA GLY A 46 0.75 15.78 48.60
C GLY A 46 0.34 16.46 47.28
N THR A 47 0.82 15.93 46.15
CA THR A 47 0.35 16.35 44.81
C THR A 47 -0.34 15.17 44.15
N ARG A 48 -1.63 15.31 43.80
CA ARG A 48 -2.39 14.29 43.08
C ARG A 48 -2.69 14.79 41.67
N LYS A 49 -2.22 14.05 40.66
CA LYS A 49 -2.50 14.30 39.24
C LYS A 49 -3.41 13.22 38.70
N ILE A 50 -4.59 13.60 38.23
CA ILE A 50 -5.54 12.71 37.56
C ILE A 50 -5.61 13.16 36.09
N THR A 51 -5.26 12.26 35.18
CA THR A 51 -5.40 12.46 33.73
C THR A 51 -6.47 11.51 33.24
N GLN A 52 -7.55 12.04 32.67
CA GLN A 52 -8.62 11.26 32.08
C GLN A 52 -8.66 11.54 30.59
N ASP A 53 -8.28 10.53 29.79
CA ASP A 53 -8.39 10.56 28.33
C ASP A 53 -9.72 9.92 27.92
N GLY A 54 -10.65 10.74 27.44
CA GLY A 54 -11.91 10.29 26.84
C GLY A 54 -11.96 10.76 25.39
N GLY A 55 -12.08 9.83 24.44
CA GLY A 55 -12.23 10.17 23.02
C GLY A 55 -12.97 9.10 22.24
N GLY A 56 -13.75 9.55 21.26
CA GLY A 56 -14.48 8.70 20.31
C GLY A 56 -14.29 9.20 18.88
N ASN A 57 -14.19 8.26 17.93
CA ASN A 57 -14.11 8.57 16.50
C ASN A 57 -15.43 8.21 15.81
N THR A 58 -16.04 9.16 15.12
CA THR A 58 -17.24 8.93 14.30
C THR A 58 -16.89 9.03 12.82
N VAL A 59 -17.25 8.03 12.02
CA VAL A 59 -17.04 8.06 10.55
C VAL A 59 -17.93 9.13 9.92
N VAL A 60 -17.35 10.00 9.09
CA VAL A 60 -18.10 11.02 8.35
C VAL A 60 -18.79 10.36 7.16
N MET A 61 -20.12 10.51 7.08
CA MET A 61 -20.95 9.98 6.00
C MET A 61 -21.37 11.10 5.05
N THR A 62 -21.36 10.82 3.75
CA THR A 62 -21.94 11.69 2.71
C THR A 62 -23.22 11.08 2.17
N ASN A 63 -24.14 11.93 1.73
CA ASN A 63 -25.42 11.51 1.20
C ASN A 63 -25.57 12.07 -0.23
N ASP A 64 -25.58 11.17 -1.22
CA ASP A 64 -25.66 11.52 -2.65
C ASP A 64 -27.08 11.21 -3.19
N GLY A 65 -28.10 11.55 -2.41
CA GLY A 65 -29.51 11.40 -2.76
C GLY A 65 -30.13 10.07 -2.32
N SER A 66 -29.59 8.92 -2.75
CA SER A 66 -30.16 7.59 -2.43
C SER A 66 -29.19 6.61 -1.75
N ASN A 67 -27.90 6.95 -1.66
CA ASN A 67 -26.88 6.12 -1.03
C ASN A 67 -26.11 6.94 0.01
N GLN A 68 -26.10 6.44 1.25
CA GLN A 68 -25.26 6.95 2.32
C GLN A 68 -23.94 6.18 2.32
N GLN A 69 -22.83 6.87 2.07
CA GLN A 69 -21.50 6.25 1.99
C GLN A 69 -20.45 7.05 2.78
N PRO A 70 -19.42 6.40 3.34
CA PRO A 70 -18.33 7.09 4.04
C PRO A 70 -17.61 8.09 3.12
N PHE A 71 -17.23 9.24 3.66
CA PHE A 71 -16.40 10.19 2.94
C PHE A 71 -14.96 9.66 2.87
N ILE A 72 -14.48 9.27 1.70
CA ILE A 72 -13.14 8.70 1.53
C ILE A 72 -12.11 9.81 1.28
N LEU A 73 -11.13 9.95 2.18
CA LEU A 73 -10.05 10.92 2.06
C LEU A 73 -8.94 10.47 1.13
N LYS A 74 -8.60 9.17 1.18
CA LYS A 74 -7.50 8.59 0.41
C LYS A 74 -7.86 7.18 -0.03
N LYS A 75 -7.34 6.80 -1.19
CA LYS A 75 -7.37 5.43 -1.70
C LYS A 75 -5.93 4.97 -1.93
N TYR A 76 -5.60 3.79 -1.42
CA TYR A 76 -4.31 3.17 -1.66
C TYR A 76 -4.48 2.01 -2.64
N ASN A 77 -3.66 2.04 -3.69
CA ASN A 77 -3.55 0.89 -4.59
C ASN A 77 -2.95 -0.30 -3.84
N PRO A 78 -3.38 -1.52 -4.19
CA PRO A 78 -2.88 -2.72 -3.54
C PRO A 78 -1.38 -2.88 -3.76
N LYS A 79 -0.68 -3.31 -2.72
CA LYS A 79 0.77 -3.53 -2.78
C LYS A 79 1.08 -4.81 -3.55
N ILE A 80 2.01 -4.73 -4.50
CA ILE A 80 2.49 -5.90 -5.25
C ILE A 80 3.43 -6.71 -4.35
N THR A 81 3.23 -8.02 -4.28
CA THR A 81 4.05 -8.93 -3.47
C THR A 81 4.95 -9.83 -4.30
N GLY A 82 4.63 -10.01 -5.59
CA GLY A 82 5.45 -10.79 -6.50
C GLY A 82 5.06 -10.60 -7.95
N ILE A 83 6.07 -10.70 -8.83
CA ILE A 83 5.90 -10.61 -10.28
C ILE A 83 6.59 -11.81 -10.92
N CYS A 84 5.86 -12.52 -11.78
CA CYS A 84 6.38 -13.58 -12.64
C CYS A 84 6.30 -13.13 -14.09
N ILE A 85 7.43 -13.19 -14.79
CA ILE A 85 7.59 -12.73 -16.17
C ILE A 85 8.06 -13.91 -17.00
N VAL A 86 7.39 -14.15 -18.12
CA VAL A 86 7.80 -15.14 -19.12
C VAL A 86 8.06 -14.39 -20.43
N ALA A 87 9.30 -14.40 -20.90
CA ALA A 87 9.70 -13.67 -22.10
C ALA A 87 10.41 -14.58 -23.11
N GLU A 88 10.19 -14.39 -24.41
CA GLU A 88 10.86 -15.16 -25.47
C GLU A 88 12.39 -15.03 -25.37
N GLY A 89 12.87 -13.81 -25.13
CA GLY A 89 14.28 -13.44 -25.01
C GLY A 89 14.95 -13.77 -23.68
N ALA A 90 14.20 -14.23 -22.67
CA ALA A 90 14.77 -14.51 -21.35
C ALA A 90 15.68 -15.77 -21.31
N SER A 91 15.92 -16.41 -22.46
CA SER A 91 16.99 -17.42 -22.59
C SER A 91 18.39 -16.79 -22.55
N ASP A 92 18.50 -15.51 -22.95
CA ASP A 92 19.73 -14.73 -22.82
C ASP A 92 19.81 -14.09 -21.42
N LYS A 93 20.91 -14.37 -20.70
CA LYS A 93 21.09 -13.93 -19.31
C LYS A 93 21.14 -12.41 -19.16
N ILE A 94 21.64 -11.70 -20.18
CA ILE A 94 21.73 -10.24 -20.16
C ILE A 94 20.31 -9.66 -20.29
N THR A 95 19.53 -10.19 -21.21
CA THR A 95 18.13 -9.83 -21.44
C THR A 95 17.28 -10.13 -20.21
N GLU A 96 17.43 -11.33 -19.62
CA GLU A 96 16.77 -11.71 -18.37
C GLU A 96 17.08 -10.72 -17.23
N LEU A 97 18.36 -10.36 -17.05
CA LEU A 97 18.80 -9.42 -16.02
C LEU A 97 18.22 -8.01 -16.25
N ARG A 98 18.24 -7.51 -17.49
CA ARG A 98 17.69 -6.19 -17.84
C ARG A 98 16.20 -6.11 -17.51
N VAL A 99 15.44 -7.14 -17.88
CA VAL A 99 14.00 -7.20 -17.59
C VAL A 99 13.75 -7.25 -16.09
N ARG A 100 14.50 -8.09 -15.35
CA ARG A 100 14.37 -8.19 -13.90
C ARG A 100 14.63 -6.84 -13.22
N GLN A 101 15.74 -6.19 -13.55
CA GLN A 101 16.12 -4.90 -12.99
C GLN A 101 15.11 -3.80 -13.31
N ALA A 102 14.63 -3.72 -14.55
CA ALA A 102 13.63 -2.74 -14.94
C ALA A 102 12.36 -2.84 -14.08
N VAL A 103 11.90 -4.07 -13.81
CA VAL A 103 10.69 -4.31 -13.01
C VAL A 103 10.94 -4.11 -11.52
N THR A 104 12.07 -4.57 -11.00
CA THR A 104 12.51 -4.35 -9.60
C THR A 104 12.56 -2.84 -9.28
N ILE A 105 13.15 -2.03 -10.16
CA ILE A 105 13.25 -0.57 -9.98
C ILE A 105 11.88 0.10 -10.11
N LEU A 106 11.10 -0.26 -11.13
CA LEU A 106 9.83 0.40 -11.41
C LEU A 106 8.79 0.19 -10.29
N PHE A 107 8.78 -1.00 -9.67
CA PHE A 107 7.81 -1.34 -8.63
C PHE A 107 8.41 -1.33 -7.21
N GLY A 108 9.69 -0.99 -7.06
CA GLY A 108 10.37 -0.99 -5.76
C GLY A 108 10.36 -2.35 -5.08
N LEU A 109 10.36 -3.45 -5.84
CA LEU A 109 10.29 -4.80 -5.32
C LEU A 109 11.70 -5.36 -5.09
N PRO A 110 11.93 -6.14 -4.03
CA PRO A 110 13.17 -6.90 -3.87
C PRO A 110 13.41 -7.85 -5.06
N GLU A 111 14.68 -8.08 -5.42
CA GLU A 111 15.02 -8.95 -6.56
C GLU A 111 14.47 -10.38 -6.42
N ASN A 112 14.42 -10.92 -5.19
CA ASN A 112 13.87 -12.25 -4.93
C ASN A 112 12.33 -12.34 -5.09
N LYS A 113 11.64 -11.22 -5.32
CA LYS A 113 10.19 -11.15 -5.60
C LYS A 113 9.87 -11.01 -7.08
N VAL A 114 10.88 -10.91 -7.95
CA VAL A 114 10.72 -10.81 -9.40
C VAL A 114 11.41 -12.00 -10.05
N GLN A 115 10.62 -12.85 -10.71
CA GLN A 115 11.12 -14.01 -11.43
C GLN A 115 10.93 -13.83 -12.94
N VAL A 116 11.96 -14.16 -13.72
CA VAL A 116 11.96 -14.05 -15.17
C VAL A 116 12.34 -15.41 -15.76
N TYR A 117 11.51 -15.94 -16.66
CA TYR A 117 11.71 -17.25 -17.27
C TYR A 117 11.62 -17.17 -18.80
N PRO A 118 12.36 -18.05 -19.52
CA PRO A 118 12.21 -18.17 -20.96
C PRO A 118 10.83 -18.74 -21.33
N MET A 119 10.26 -18.23 -22.42
CA MET A 119 9.00 -18.75 -22.97
C MET A 119 9.21 -20.14 -23.60
N LYS A 120 8.24 -21.04 -23.39
CA LYS A 120 8.22 -22.34 -24.07
C LYS A 120 8.05 -22.12 -25.58
N LYS A 121 8.85 -22.84 -26.36
CA LYS A 121 8.75 -22.89 -27.83
C LYS A 121 7.60 -23.79 -28.28
#